data_AF-A0A969JZS1-F1
#
_entry.id   AF-A0A969JZS1-F1
#
_cell.length_a   1.000
_cell.length_b   1.000
_cell.length_c   1.000
_cell.angle_alpha   90.00
_cell.angle_beta   90.00
_cell.angle_gamma   90.00
#
_symmetry.space_group_name_H-M   'P 1'
#
loop_
_entity.id
_entity.type
_entity.pdbx_description
1 polymer ?
#
loop_
_entity_poly.entity_id
_entity_poly.type
_entity_poly.pdbx_seq_one_letter_code
_entity_poly.pdbx_strand_id
1 'polypeptide(L)'
;MPICTSGADNAQPGSTTAGHVSLLCTHDEKMVKAIIEFAQAQHIPADAFEFQMLYGIRRELQEQIVAQGYRVRVYIPYGTAWYPYFVRRLAERPANLWFFLGNLLR
;
A
#
# COMPACT_ATOMS: atom_id res chain seq x y z
N MET A 1 -0.31 -12.92 7.38
CA MET A 1 0.72 -12.06 7.99
C MET A 1 0.28 -10.61 7.91
N PRO A 2 0.48 -9.80 8.96
CA PRO A 2 0.13 -8.39 8.92
C PRO A 2 1.07 -7.70 7.94
N ILE A 3 0.52 -7.26 6.80
CA ILE A 3 1.25 -6.50 5.77
C ILE A 3 1.54 -5.08 6.26
N CYS A 4 0.80 -4.62 7.27
CA CYS A 4 1.04 -3.34 7.92
C CYS A 4 2.05 -3.55 9.07
N THR A 5 3.32 -3.26 8.82
CA THR A 5 4.32 -3.07 9.88
C THR A 5 3.96 -1.82 10.66
N SER A 6 4.27 -1.75 11.96
CA SER A 6 3.96 -0.54 12.73
C SER A 6 4.78 0.63 12.19
N GLY A 7 4.24 1.85 12.18
CA GLY A 7 4.96 3.05 11.73
C GLY A 7 6.27 3.33 12.51
N ALA A 8 6.53 2.60 13.60
CA ALA A 8 7.76 2.71 14.38
C ALA A 8 8.95 1.97 13.76
N ASP A 9 8.71 1.00 12.87
CA ASP A 9 9.74 0.03 12.49
C ASP A 9 10.66 0.54 11.35
N ASN A 10 10.32 1.67 10.72
CA ASN A 10 11.08 2.18 9.56
C ASN A 10 10.91 3.69 9.32
N ALA A 11 11.12 4.50 10.37
CA ALA A 11 11.20 5.95 10.24
C ALA A 11 12.35 6.33 9.29
N GLN A 12 12.02 7.00 8.18
CA GLN A 12 13.01 7.61 7.30
C GLN A 12 13.75 8.74 8.07
N PRO A 13 15.08 8.86 7.95
CA PRO A 13 15.83 9.91 8.63
C PRO A 13 15.43 11.26 8.03
N GLY A 14 14.48 11.96 8.66
CA GLY A 14 13.92 13.23 8.18
C GLY A 14 12.52 13.58 8.67
N SER A 15 11.74 12.64 9.23
CA SER A 15 10.46 12.99 9.87
C SER A 15 10.71 13.51 11.28
N THR A 16 10.83 14.82 11.42
CA THR A 16 10.83 15.49 12.72
C THR A 16 9.49 15.21 13.42
N THR A 17 9.56 14.94 14.73
CA THR A 17 8.48 14.64 15.68
C THR A 17 7.96 13.21 15.70
N ALA A 18 8.00 12.60 16.89
CA ALA A 18 7.41 11.30 17.23
C ALA A 18 5.88 11.37 17.17
N GLY A 19 5.32 11.55 15.97
CA GLY A 19 3.91 11.44 15.66
C GLY A 19 3.61 10.07 15.06
N HIS A 20 2.48 9.47 15.44
CA HIS A 20 2.01 8.24 14.81
C HIS A 20 1.63 8.51 13.35
N VAL A 21 2.46 8.09 12.40
CA VAL A 21 2.12 8.11 10.97
C VAL A 21 1.10 7.00 10.69
N SER A 22 -0.04 7.36 10.13
CA SER A 22 -1.09 6.38 9.80
C SER A 22 -0.74 5.65 8.51
N LEU A 23 -0.77 4.31 8.55
CA LEU A 23 -0.40 3.45 7.43
C LEU A 23 -1.65 2.83 6.81
N LEU A 24 -1.90 3.15 5.53
CA LEU A 24 -3.13 2.78 4.85
C LEU A 24 -2.85 1.69 3.81
N CYS A 25 -3.09 0.43 4.20
CA CYS A 25 -2.80 -0.75 3.39
C CYS A 25 -4.02 -1.16 2.51
N THR A 26 -4.27 -0.47 1.39
CA THR A 26 -5.39 -0.80 0.49
C THR A 26 -5.01 -0.63 -0.98
N HIS A 27 -5.62 -1.45 -1.84
CA HIS A 27 -5.56 -1.34 -3.30
C HIS A 27 -6.89 -0.88 -3.91
N ASP A 28 -7.91 -0.65 -3.09
CA ASP A 28 -9.21 -0.21 -3.58
C ASP A 28 -9.18 1.30 -3.86
N GLU A 29 -9.31 1.65 -5.13
CA GLU A 29 -9.37 3.02 -5.62
C GLU A 29 -10.47 3.85 -4.93
N LYS A 30 -11.63 3.24 -4.65
CA LYS A 30 -12.73 3.94 -3.95
C LYS A 30 -12.34 4.30 -2.54
N MET A 31 -11.64 3.40 -1.84
CA MET A 31 -11.14 3.66 -0.50
C MET A 31 -10.04 4.73 -0.51
N VAL A 32 -9.09 4.65 -1.44
CA VAL A 32 -8.04 5.66 -1.60
C VAL A 32 -8.67 7.04 -1.80
N LYS A 33 -9.65 7.16 -2.71
CA LYS A 33 -10.34 8.42 -2.98
C LYS A 33 -11.09 8.94 -1.75
N ALA A 34 -11.84 8.07 -1.06
CA ALA A 34 -12.57 8.46 0.15
C ALA A 34 -11.63 8.96 1.27
N ILE A 35 -10.45 8.35 1.40
CA ILE A 35 -9.43 8.76 2.37
C ILE A 35 -8.86 10.13 1.99
N ILE A 36 -8.55 10.35 0.71
CA ILE A 36 -8.04 11.64 0.21
C ILE A 36 -9.06 12.75 0.45
N GLU A 37 -10.32 12.51 0.10
CA GLU A 37 -11.43 13.46 0.34
C GLU A 37 -11.60 13.76 1.83
N PHE A 38 -11.54 12.73 2.68
CA PHE A 38 -11.61 12.89 4.13
C PHE A 38 -10.43 13.71 4.67
N ALA A 39 -9.21 13.41 4.23
CA ALA A 39 -8.01 14.13 4.64
C ALA A 39 -8.06 15.61 4.24
N GLN A 40 -8.54 15.91 3.03
CA GLN A 40 -8.76 17.27 2.56
C GLN A 40 -9.82 18.00 3.39
N ALA A 41 -10.95 17.37 3.67
CA ALA A 41 -12.03 17.96 4.48
C ALA A 41 -11.58 18.26 5.92
N GLN A 42 -10.71 17.42 6.48
CA GLN A 42 -10.17 17.58 7.84
C GLN A 42 -8.86 18.38 7.88
N HIS A 43 -8.40 18.92 6.75
CA HIS A 43 -7.11 19.64 6.64
C HIS A 43 -5.91 18.86 7.20
N ILE A 44 -5.93 17.53 7.02
CA ILE A 44 -4.83 16.65 7.44
C ILE A 44 -3.70 16.80 6.43
N PRO A 45 -2.46 17.08 6.87
CA PRO A 45 -1.35 17.26 5.95
C PRO A 45 -0.96 15.92 5.31
N ALA A 46 -0.50 15.98 4.06
CA ALA A 46 -0.21 14.79 3.24
C ALA A 46 0.98 13.94 3.75
N ASP A 47 1.77 14.48 4.68
CA ASP A 47 2.87 13.79 5.35
C ASP A 47 2.46 13.04 6.63
N ALA A 48 1.23 13.23 7.11
CA ALA A 48 0.71 12.55 8.30
C ALA A 48 0.33 11.07 8.04
N PHE A 49 0.20 10.66 6.77
CA PHE A 49 -0.15 9.29 6.41
C PHE A 49 0.55 8.83 5.14
N GLU A 50 0.72 7.51 5.01
CA GLU A 50 1.31 6.87 3.84
C GLU A 50 0.40 5.75 3.32
N PHE A 51 0.27 5.66 1.99
CA PHE A 51 -0.40 4.54 1.35
C PHE A 51 0.58 3.38 1.16
N GLN A 52 0.18 2.18 1.57
CA GLN A 52 0.98 0.97 1.38
C GLN A 52 0.31 0.02 0.40
N MET A 53 1.03 -0.30 -0.68
CA MET A 53 0.53 -1.18 -1.74
C MET A 53 1.54 -2.29 -2.04
N LEU A 54 1.04 -3.45 -2.45
CA LEU A 54 1.85 -4.54 -3.00
C LEU A 54 2.39 -4.19 -4.39
N TYR A 55 3.63 -4.57 -4.65
CA TYR A 55 4.26 -4.46 -5.96
C TYR A 55 3.48 -5.23 -7.03
N GLY A 56 3.33 -4.62 -8.21
CA GLY A 56 2.65 -5.22 -9.36
C GLY A 56 1.13 -5.12 -9.38
N ILE A 57 0.49 -4.57 -8.33
CA ILE A 57 -0.96 -4.37 -8.27
C ILE A 57 -1.33 -2.90 -8.48
N ARG A 58 -2.19 -2.61 -9.48
CA ARG A 58 -2.70 -1.27 -9.80
C ARG A 58 -1.62 -0.18 -9.81
N ARG A 59 -0.64 -0.32 -10.71
CA ARG A 59 0.50 0.62 -10.81
C ARG A 59 0.04 2.02 -11.17
N GLU A 60 -0.98 2.15 -12.00
CA GLU A 60 -1.56 3.42 -12.41
C GLU A 60 -2.10 4.19 -11.21
N LEU A 61 -2.73 3.49 -10.25
CA LEU A 61 -3.23 4.09 -9.01
C LEU A 61 -2.07 4.59 -8.13
N GLN A 62 -0.98 3.83 -8.05
CA GLN A 62 0.22 4.25 -7.30
C GLN A 62 0.78 5.56 -7.87
N GLU A 63 0.92 5.64 -9.19
CA GLU A 63 1.40 6.84 -9.89
C GLU A 63 0.46 8.03 -9.68
N GLN A 64 -0.87 7.81 -9.76
CA GLN A 64 -1.86 8.85 -9.51
C GLN A 64 -1.79 9.41 -8.08
N ILE A 65 -1.57 8.56 -7.08
CA ILE A 65 -1.46 8.99 -5.68
C ILE A 65 -0.19 9.82 -5.48
N VAL A 66 0.93 9.40 -6.06
CA VAL A 66 2.20 10.16 -6.01
C VAL A 66 2.06 11.50 -6.75
N ALA A 67 1.38 11.53 -7.91
CA ALA A 67 1.12 12.76 -8.66
C ALA A 67 0.24 13.76 -7.88
N GLN A 68 -0.60 13.27 -6.96
CA GLN A 68 -1.40 14.10 -6.05
C GLN A 68 -0.62 14.60 -4.82
N GLY A 69 0.66 14.25 -4.69
CA GLY A 69 1.54 14.70 -3.60
C GLY A 69 1.50 13.83 -2.34
N TYR A 70 0.86 12.66 -2.39
CA TYR A 70 0.82 11.72 -1.27
C TYR A 70 1.98 10.72 -1.32
N ARG A 71 2.39 10.23 -0.15
CA ARG A 71 3.46 9.23 -0.03
C ARG A 71 2.91 7.83 -0.28
N VAL A 72 3.56 7.10 -1.18
CA VAL A 72 3.25 5.69 -1.47
C VAL A 72 4.46 4.83 -1.16
N ARG A 73 4.24 3.74 -0.43
CA ARG A 73 5.22 2.70 -0.12
C ARG A 73 4.81 1.40 -0.79
N VAL A 74 5.72 0.86 -1.59
CA VAL A 74 5.47 -0.36 -2.35
C VAL A 74 6.21 -1.54 -1.72
N TYR A 75 5.46 -2.59 -1.36
CA TYR A 75 6.01 -3.82 -0.81
C TYR A 75 6.49 -4.73 -1.95
N ILE A 76 7.80 -4.91 -2.05
CA ILE A 76 8.45 -5.74 -3.06
C ILE A 76 8.92 -7.05 -2.40
N PRO A 77 8.31 -8.20 -2.72
CA PRO A 77 8.89 -9.50 -2.36
C PRO A 77 10.12 -9.76 -3.22
N TYR A 78 11.29 -9.90 -2.61
CA TYR A 78 12.56 -10.17 -3.29
C TYR A 78 13.18 -11.49 -2.80
N GLY A 79 13.98 -12.15 -3.66
CA GLY A 79 14.72 -13.38 -3.32
C GLY A 79 14.45 -14.56 -4.27
N THR A 80 15.31 -15.58 -4.20
CA THR A 80 15.25 -16.79 -5.05
C THR A 80 14.09 -17.73 -4.71
N ALA A 81 13.57 -17.65 -3.47
CA ALA A 81 12.43 -18.45 -2.99
C ALA A 81 11.06 -17.77 -3.19
N TRP A 82 10.93 -16.87 -4.18
CA TRP A 82 9.68 -16.18 -4.49
C TRP A 82 8.56 -17.14 -4.88
N TYR A 83 8.88 -18.25 -5.57
CA TYR A 83 7.90 -19.21 -6.08
C TYR A 83 7.23 -20.03 -4.96
N PRO A 84 7.96 -20.65 -4.01
CA PRO A 84 7.35 -21.29 -2.83
C PRO A 84 6.50 -20.32 -1.99
N TYR A 85 6.96 -19.08 -1.83
CA TYR A 85 6.22 -18.03 -1.10
C TYR A 85 4.91 -17.67 -1.80
N PHE A 86 4.94 -17.54 -3.13
CA PHE A 86 3.75 -17.25 -3.95
C PHE A 86 2.74 -18.40 -3.93
N VAL A 87 3.20 -19.65 -4.09
CA VAL A 87 2.33 -20.84 -4.08
C VAL A 87 1.67 -21.02 -2.70
N ARG A 88 2.38 -20.74 -1.60
CA ARG A 88 1.79 -20.75 -0.26
C ARG A 88 0.69 -19.70 -0.09
N ARG A 89 0.87 -18.49 -0.64
CA ARG A 89 -0.17 -17.44 -0.63
C ARG A 89 -1.37 -17.75 -1.52
N LEU A 90 -1.19 -18.48 -2.61
CA LEU A 90 -2.28 -18.96 -3.47
C LEU A 90 -3.09 -20.07 -2.80
N ALA A 91 -2.41 -20.99 -2.11
CA ALA A 91 -3.04 -22.12 -1.44
C ALA A 91 -3.89 -21.70 -0.21
N GLU A 92 -3.52 -20.61 0.48
CA GLU A 92 -4.22 -20.18 1.70
C GLU A 92 -5.62 -19.58 1.43
N ARG A 93 -5.88 -18.96 0.27
CA ARG A 93 -7.22 -18.40 -0.09
C ARG A 93 -7.46 -18.40 -1.62
N PRO A 94 -8.17 -19.39 -2.20
CA PRO A 94 -8.45 -19.45 -3.64
C PRO A 94 -9.28 -18.26 -4.18
N ALA A 95 -10.00 -17.54 -3.31
CA ALA A 95 -10.74 -16.34 -3.68
C ALA A 95 -9.83 -15.16 -4.12
N ASN A 96 -8.58 -15.11 -3.66
CA ASN A 96 -7.63 -14.04 -4.05
C ASN A 96 -7.09 -14.23 -5.48
N LEU A 97 -7.14 -15.45 -6.05
CA LEU A 97 -6.65 -15.71 -7.41
C LEU A 97 -7.35 -14.82 -8.44
N TRP A 98 -8.66 -14.63 -8.32
CA TRP A 98 -9.43 -13.82 -9.26
C TRP A 98 -9.00 -12.35 -9.28
N PHE A 99 -8.63 -11.79 -8.12
CA PHE A 99 -8.14 -10.43 -8.02
C PHE A 99 -6.76 -10.27 -8.68
N PHE A 100 -5.85 -11.24 -8.48
CA PHE A 100 -4.53 -11.23 -9.13
C PHE A 100 -4.63 -11.46 -10.64
N LEU A 101 -5.51 -12.36 -11.09
CA LEU A 101 -5.68 -12.68 -12.51
C LEU A 101 -6.28 -11.52 -13.30
N GLY A 102 -7.26 -10.81 -12.70
CA GLY A 102 -7.84 -9.60 -13.31
C GLY A 102 -6.86 -8.43 -13.40
N ASN A 103 -5.87 -8.36 -12.51
CA ASN A 103 -4.86 -7.30 -12.51
C ASN A 103 -3.64 -7.63 -13.40
N LEU A 104 -3.45 -8.89 -13.83
CA LEU A 104 -2.40 -9.26 -14.78
C LEU A 104 -2.85 -9.08 -16.24
N LEU A 105 -4.16 -9.02 -16.49
CA LEU A 105 -4.79 -8.96 -17.81
C LEU A 105 -5.30 -7.55 -18.18
N ARG A 106 -4.92 -6.51 -17.43
CA ARG A 106 -5.30 -5.12 -17.70
C ARG A 106 -4.08 -4.21 -17.71
#